data_AF-A0A8C9N382-F1
#
_entry.id   AF-A0A8C9N382-F1
#
_cell.length_a   1.000
_cell.length_b   1.000
_cell.length_c   1.000
_cell.angle_alpha   90.00
_cell.angle_beta   90.00
_cell.angle_gamma   90.00
#
_symmetry.space_group_name_H-M   'P 1'
#
loop_
_entity.id
_entity.type
_entity.pdbx_description
1 polymer ?
#
loop_
_entity_poly.entity_id
_entity_poly.type
_entity_poly.pdbx_seq_one_letter_code
_entity_poly.pdbx_strand_id
1 'polypeptide(L)'
;FFLFLRVTVSGSSELGSYTCFLKAEKEISATFHLNVPPVDGREKPMIVYIGDIAVMVCKTEHNPKAWSWYMTNGTELVRYPSVEQDKYDITIPSASKSRLEVHRLTTADTGVYWCEAAFDLAGSKARFDVKVLSIAEPLKPFIAVVAEVAILVTTIALYEVYSKRKAKGGEKEFDQIEQL
;
A
#
# COMPACT_ATOMS: atom_id res chain seq x y z
N PHE A 1 11.57 -51.90 -18.46
CA PHE A 1 10.48 -51.18 -19.12
C PHE A 1 9.88 -50.20 -18.12
N PHE A 2 10.12 -48.91 -18.27
CA PHE A 2 9.47 -47.88 -17.45
C PHE A 2 8.14 -47.50 -18.09
N LEU A 3 7.05 -47.56 -17.31
CA LEU A 3 5.73 -47.15 -17.77
C LEU A 3 5.58 -45.64 -17.53
N PHE A 4 5.36 -44.87 -18.59
CA PHE A 4 5.15 -43.43 -18.49
C PHE A 4 3.69 -43.10 -18.82
N LEU A 5 3.01 -42.45 -17.88
CA LEU A 5 1.68 -41.87 -18.11
C LEU A 5 1.87 -40.42 -18.56
N ARG A 6 1.28 -40.04 -19.70
CA ARG A 6 1.29 -38.66 -20.20
C ARG A 6 -0.13 -38.09 -20.16
N VAL A 7 -0.27 -36.95 -19.51
CA VAL A 7 -1.49 -36.13 -19.53
C VAL A 7 -1.14 -34.81 -20.21
N THR A 8 -2.02 -34.37 -21.10
CA THR A 8 -1.83 -33.10 -21.82
C THR A 8 -2.91 -32.15 -21.35
N VAL A 9 -2.49 -30.98 -20.87
CA VAL A 9 -3.39 -29.95 -20.33
C VAL A 9 -3.37 -28.75 -21.27
N SER A 10 -4.55 -28.30 -21.70
CA SER A 10 -4.68 -27.29 -22.75
C SER A 10 -5.38 -26.01 -22.31
N GLY A 11 -6.01 -25.99 -21.13
CA GLY A 11 -6.78 -24.85 -20.66
C GLY A 11 -6.81 -24.68 -19.15
N SER A 12 -7.27 -23.50 -18.72
CA SER A 12 -7.38 -23.15 -17.29
C SER A 12 -8.39 -23.99 -16.51
N SER A 13 -9.41 -24.54 -17.17
CA SER A 13 -10.41 -25.43 -16.56
C SER A 13 -9.86 -26.78 -16.13
N GLU A 14 -8.66 -27.12 -16.60
CA GLU A 14 -7.93 -28.35 -16.32
C GLU A 14 -6.83 -28.11 -15.26
N LEU A 15 -6.86 -26.98 -14.55
CA LEU A 15 -6.04 -26.79 -13.37
C LEU A 15 -6.63 -27.56 -12.19
N GLY A 16 -5.76 -28.09 -11.33
CA GLY A 16 -6.20 -28.86 -10.16
C GLY A 16 -5.23 -29.97 -9.77
N SER A 17 -5.75 -30.92 -9.00
CA SER A 17 -4.96 -32.02 -8.44
C SER A 17 -5.20 -33.29 -9.24
N TYR A 18 -4.13 -33.83 -9.81
CA TYR A 18 -4.15 -35.05 -10.60
C TYR A 18 -3.54 -36.18 -9.79
N THR A 19 -4.30 -37.25 -9.59
CA THR A 19 -3.78 -38.46 -8.93
C THR A 19 -3.67 -39.59 -9.94
N CYS A 20 -2.46 -40.11 -10.10
CA CYS A 20 -2.17 -41.30 -10.87
C CYS A 20 -2.26 -42.50 -9.94
N PHE A 21 -3.04 -43.52 -10.33
CA PHE A 21 -3.15 -44.79 -9.62
C PHE A 21 -2.52 -45.90 -10.47
N LEU A 22 -1.47 -46.52 -9.94
CA LEU A 22 -0.86 -47.71 -10.52
C LEU A 22 -1.48 -48.95 -9.86
N LYS A 23 -2.27 -49.68 -10.63
CA LYS A 23 -2.84 -50.97 -10.21
C LYS A 23 -1.78 -52.07 -10.33
N ALA A 24 -1.11 -52.38 -9.23
CA ALA A 24 -0.27 -53.56 -9.04
C ALA A 24 -0.85 -54.44 -7.90
N GLU A 25 -0.12 -55.45 -7.41
CA GLU A 25 -0.53 -56.26 -6.25
C GLU A 25 -0.82 -55.40 -5.00
N LYS A 26 -0.15 -54.25 -4.89
CA LYS A 26 -0.53 -53.14 -4.02
C LYS A 26 -0.77 -51.91 -4.87
N GLU A 27 -1.86 -51.19 -4.60
CA GLU A 27 -2.16 -49.94 -5.30
C GLU A 27 -1.17 -48.85 -4.85
N ILE A 28 -0.49 -48.23 -5.81
CA ILE A 28 0.45 -47.13 -5.57
C ILE A 28 -0.13 -45.89 -6.23
N SER A 29 -0.28 -44.81 -5.48
CA SER A 29 -0.81 -43.55 -5.99
C SER A 29 0.19 -42.41 -5.85
N ALA A 30 0.27 -41.53 -6.86
CA ALA A 30 1.03 -40.28 -6.80
C ALA A 30 0.13 -39.11 -7.20
N THR A 31 0.14 -38.04 -6.41
CA THR A 31 -0.66 -36.83 -6.68
C THR A 31 0.24 -35.67 -7.08
N PHE A 32 -0.14 -34.95 -8.13
CA PHE A 32 0.50 -33.74 -8.61
C PHE A 32 -0.52 -32.59 -8.65
N HIS A 33 -0.10 -31.40 -8.21
CA HIS A 33 -0.93 -30.20 -8.21
C HIS A 33 -0.50 -29.28 -9.34
N LEU A 34 -1.38 -29.10 -10.32
CA LEU A 34 -1.18 -28.17 -11.42
C LEU A 34 -1.93 -26.87 -11.12
N ASN A 35 -1.20 -25.86 -10.67
CA ASN A 35 -1.74 -24.55 -10.32
C ASN A 35 -1.02 -23.44 -11.10
N VAL A 36 -1.66 -22.28 -11.24
CA VAL A 36 -1.01 -21.08 -11.78
C VAL A 36 0.00 -20.57 -10.76
N PRO A 37 1.23 -20.20 -11.16
CA PRO A 37 2.18 -19.58 -10.26
C PRO A 37 1.60 -18.33 -9.58
N PRO A 38 1.78 -18.16 -8.26
CA PRO A 38 1.34 -16.97 -7.57
C PRO A 38 2.16 -15.75 -8.02
N VAL A 39 1.55 -14.58 -7.91
CA VAL A 39 2.20 -13.28 -8.12
C VAL A 39 2.17 -12.53 -6.80
N ASP A 40 3.34 -12.09 -6.35
CA ASP A 40 3.51 -11.32 -5.14
C ASP A 40 3.08 -9.87 -5.38
N GLY A 41 2.18 -9.38 -4.52
CA GLY A 41 1.77 -7.98 -4.44
C GLY A 41 1.97 -7.40 -3.04
N ARG A 42 1.17 -6.38 -2.70
CA ARG A 42 1.22 -5.74 -1.39
C ARG A 42 -0.17 -5.65 -0.77
N GLU A 43 -0.39 -6.43 0.28
CA GLU A 43 -1.69 -6.44 0.99
C GLU A 43 -1.95 -5.18 1.82
N LYS A 44 -0.89 -4.56 2.36
CA LYS A 44 -1.00 -3.34 3.15
C LYS A 44 -1.13 -2.12 2.25
N PRO A 45 -1.99 -1.15 2.61
CA PRO A 45 -2.14 0.07 1.84
C PRO A 45 -0.82 0.84 1.78
N MET A 46 -0.50 1.33 0.59
CA MET A 46 0.63 2.20 0.32
C MET A 46 0.15 3.65 0.45
N ILE A 47 0.61 4.33 1.50
CA ILE A 47 0.35 5.75 1.70
C ILE A 47 1.45 6.52 0.98
N VAL A 48 1.04 7.41 0.07
CA VAL A 48 1.92 8.28 -0.72
C VAL A 48 1.36 9.69 -0.67
N TYR A 49 2.17 10.73 -0.87
CA TYR A 49 1.70 12.11 -0.82
C TYR A 49 1.48 12.70 -2.22
N ILE A 50 0.69 13.78 -2.27
CA ILE A 50 0.47 14.56 -3.49
C ILE A 50 1.81 15.04 -4.04
N GLY A 51 2.05 14.86 -5.34
CA GLY A 51 3.27 15.25 -6.04
C GLY A 51 4.39 14.20 -6.03
N ASP A 52 4.33 13.21 -5.15
CA ASP A 52 5.31 12.13 -5.07
C ASP A 52 5.12 11.11 -6.21
N ILE A 53 6.00 10.09 -6.21
CA ILE A 53 5.98 8.95 -7.14
C ILE A 53 5.58 7.69 -6.37
N ALA A 54 4.55 6.98 -6.83
CA ALA A 54 4.22 5.64 -6.32
C ALA A 54 4.96 4.59 -7.14
N VAL A 55 5.62 3.65 -6.47
CA VAL A 55 6.33 2.54 -7.10
C VAL A 55 5.70 1.23 -6.65
N MET A 56 5.15 0.48 -7.60
CA MET A 56 4.58 -0.85 -7.38
C MET A 56 5.39 -1.89 -8.14
N VAL A 57 5.65 -3.03 -7.51
CA VAL A 57 6.48 -4.10 -8.09
C VAL A 57 5.77 -5.42 -7.91
N CYS A 58 5.53 -6.11 -9.01
CA CYS A 58 5.09 -7.50 -9.02
C CYS A 58 6.22 -8.44 -9.30
N LYS A 59 6.19 -9.57 -8.61
CA LYS A 59 7.18 -10.64 -8.74
C LYS A 59 6.46 -11.98 -8.79
N THR A 60 7.01 -12.91 -9.54
CA THR A 60 6.58 -14.32 -9.50
C THR A 60 7.81 -15.22 -9.55
N GLU A 61 7.67 -16.47 -9.14
CA GLU A 61 8.76 -17.45 -9.18
C GLU A 61 9.07 -17.91 -10.62
N HIS A 62 8.04 -17.97 -11.46
CA HIS A 62 8.12 -18.49 -12.83
C HIS A 62 7.99 -17.35 -13.83
N ASN A 63 8.66 -17.43 -14.97
CA ASN A 63 8.62 -16.38 -15.98
C ASN A 63 7.27 -16.40 -16.73
N PRO A 64 6.41 -15.37 -16.60
CA PRO A 64 5.22 -15.24 -17.42
C PRO A 64 5.58 -14.84 -18.85
N LYS A 65 4.63 -15.00 -19.76
CA LYS A 65 4.74 -14.54 -21.15
C LYS A 65 4.62 -13.03 -21.28
N ALA A 66 3.76 -12.44 -20.46
CA ALA A 66 3.47 -11.01 -20.50
C ALA A 66 3.03 -10.50 -19.12
N TRP A 67 3.20 -9.20 -18.92
CA TRP A 67 2.71 -8.45 -17.77
C TRP A 67 1.67 -7.44 -18.22
N SER A 68 0.64 -7.23 -17.39
CA SER A 68 -0.38 -6.20 -17.59
C SER A 68 -0.64 -5.46 -16.28
N TRP A 69 -0.99 -4.18 -16.35
CA TRP A 69 -1.33 -3.33 -15.20
C TRP A 69 -2.67 -2.63 -15.41
N TYR A 70 -3.52 -2.57 -14.38
CA TYR A 70 -4.83 -1.89 -14.43
C TYR A 70 -5.29 -1.33 -13.09
N MET A 71 -6.14 -0.30 -13.12
CA MET A 71 -6.67 0.41 -11.96
C MET A 71 -8.18 0.19 -11.89
N THR A 72 -8.72 0.02 -10.69
CA THR A 72 -10.13 -0.37 -10.49
C THR A 72 -11.13 0.79 -10.61
N ASN A 73 -10.66 2.02 -10.86
CA ASN A 73 -11.45 3.26 -10.73
C ASN A 73 -12.47 3.51 -11.88
N GLY A 74 -13.01 2.45 -12.49
CA GLY A 74 -14.05 2.53 -13.52
C GLY A 74 -13.58 2.72 -14.95
N THR A 75 -12.28 2.88 -15.18
CA THR A 75 -11.64 2.83 -16.50
C THR A 75 -10.57 1.76 -16.45
N GLU A 76 -10.59 0.80 -17.40
CA GLU A 76 -9.39 0.02 -17.70
C GLU A 76 -8.22 1.02 -17.76
N LEU A 77 -7.10 0.77 -17.06
CA LEU A 77 -5.86 1.41 -17.54
C LEU A 77 -5.69 0.80 -18.92
N VAL A 78 -6.12 1.57 -19.92
CA VAL A 78 -6.22 1.19 -21.31
C VAL A 78 -4.99 0.38 -21.63
N ARG A 79 -5.23 -0.90 -21.96
CA ARG A 79 -4.28 -1.83 -22.55
C ARG A 79 -3.16 -1.02 -23.20
N TYR A 80 -1.98 -1.07 -22.59
CA TYR A 80 -0.85 -0.21 -22.93
C TYR A 80 -0.66 -0.07 -24.45
N PRO A 81 -0.42 1.14 -24.97
CA PRO A 81 -0.09 2.38 -24.25
C PRO A 81 -1.32 3.27 -24.00
N SER A 82 -1.52 3.71 -22.75
CA SER A 82 -2.48 4.77 -22.43
C SER A 82 -1.94 6.14 -22.88
N VAL A 83 -2.86 7.07 -23.10
CA VAL A 83 -2.66 8.39 -23.74
C VAL A 83 -1.78 9.35 -22.91
N GLU A 84 -1.39 8.97 -21.69
CA GLU A 84 -0.58 9.79 -20.76
C GLU A 84 0.79 9.14 -20.47
N GLN A 85 1.65 9.05 -21.49
CA GLN A 85 3.01 8.48 -21.37
C GLN A 85 3.89 9.15 -20.30
N ASP A 86 3.58 10.39 -19.90
CA ASP A 86 4.37 11.12 -18.90
C ASP A 86 3.98 10.81 -17.44
N LYS A 87 2.82 10.17 -17.21
CA LYS A 87 2.31 9.91 -15.85
C LYS A 87 2.63 8.50 -15.36
N TYR A 88 2.58 7.52 -16.27
CA TYR A 88 2.74 6.10 -15.96
C TYR A 88 3.96 5.53 -16.68
N ASP A 89 4.93 5.00 -15.93
CA ASP A 89 6.07 4.28 -16.49
C ASP A 89 6.03 2.81 -16.07
N ILE A 90 6.13 1.89 -17.05
CA ILE A 90 6.13 0.45 -16.81
C ILE A 90 7.46 -0.11 -17.30
N THR A 91 8.25 -0.59 -16.35
CA THR A 91 9.51 -1.27 -16.61
C THR A 91 9.36 -2.77 -16.33
N ILE A 92 10.07 -3.60 -17.10
CA ILE A 92 10.19 -5.05 -16.86
C ILE A 92 11.67 -5.33 -16.56
N PRO A 93 12.11 -5.23 -15.28
CA PRO A 93 13.52 -5.44 -14.94
C PRO A 93 14.01 -6.86 -15.24
N SER A 94 13.11 -7.85 -15.18
CA SER A 94 13.37 -9.24 -15.52
C SER A 94 12.07 -9.92 -15.95
N ALA A 95 12.12 -11.05 -16.65
CA ALA A 95 10.89 -11.74 -17.08
C ALA A 95 9.93 -12.01 -15.90
N SER A 96 10.45 -12.40 -14.73
CA SER A 96 9.68 -12.64 -13.50
C SER A 96 9.30 -11.40 -12.69
N LYS A 97 9.63 -10.18 -13.13
CA LYS A 97 9.34 -8.94 -12.39
C LYS A 97 8.83 -7.84 -13.30
N SER A 98 7.76 -7.16 -12.88
CA SER A 98 7.26 -5.95 -13.52
C SER A 98 7.11 -4.83 -12.51
N ARG A 99 7.41 -3.61 -12.92
CA ARG A 99 7.43 -2.41 -12.09
C ARG A 99 6.59 -1.33 -12.75
N LEU A 100 5.68 -0.73 -11.97
CA LEU A 100 4.87 0.42 -12.37
C LEU A 100 5.25 1.61 -11.50
N GLU A 101 5.57 2.73 -12.14
CA GLU A 101 5.70 4.04 -11.52
C GLU A 101 4.54 4.94 -11.93
N VAL A 102 3.96 5.63 -10.94
CA VAL A 102 2.96 6.66 -11.15
C VAL A 102 3.54 7.97 -10.64
N HIS A 103 3.83 8.88 -11.56
CA HIS A 103 4.44 10.17 -11.27
C HIS A 103 3.39 11.24 -10.97
N ARG A 104 3.78 12.27 -10.21
CA ARG A 104 2.97 13.47 -9.92
C ARG A 104 1.59 13.10 -9.38
N LEU A 105 1.56 12.28 -8.34
CA LEU A 105 0.31 11.78 -7.77
C LEU A 105 -0.63 12.88 -7.33
N THR A 106 -1.91 12.66 -7.60
CA THR A 106 -3.04 13.49 -7.15
C THR A 106 -3.98 12.67 -6.30
N THR A 107 -4.93 13.31 -5.61
CA THR A 107 -5.93 12.60 -4.82
C THR A 107 -6.80 11.66 -5.67
N ALA A 108 -6.96 11.95 -6.97
CA ALA A 108 -7.68 11.10 -7.92
C ALA A 108 -6.95 9.78 -8.24
N ASP A 109 -5.63 9.71 -7.99
CA ASP A 109 -4.82 8.52 -8.21
C ASP A 109 -4.93 7.50 -7.06
N THR A 110 -5.70 7.84 -6.01
CA THR A 110 -6.09 6.91 -4.95
C THR A 110 -6.96 5.81 -5.54
N GLY A 111 -6.62 4.55 -5.25
CA GLY A 111 -7.39 3.41 -5.71
C GLY A 111 -6.63 2.10 -5.64
N VAL A 112 -7.23 1.05 -6.22
CA VAL A 112 -6.65 -0.28 -6.27
C VAL A 112 -6.03 -0.52 -7.64
N TYR A 113 -4.72 -0.75 -7.63
CA TYR A 113 -3.93 -1.11 -8.78
C TYR A 113 -3.70 -2.62 -8.78
N TRP A 114 -3.71 -3.20 -9.96
CA TRP A 114 -3.51 -4.62 -10.18
C TRP A 114 -2.41 -4.83 -11.19
N CYS A 115 -1.61 -5.86 -10.95
CA CYS A 115 -0.78 -6.44 -11.98
C CYS A 115 -1.30 -7.84 -12.32
N GLU A 116 -1.11 -8.24 -13.56
CA GLU A 116 -1.44 -9.58 -14.04
C GLU A 116 -0.25 -10.16 -14.80
N ALA A 117 0.18 -11.35 -14.36
CA ALA A 117 1.16 -12.17 -15.04
C ALA A 117 0.41 -13.20 -15.91
N ALA A 118 0.62 -13.17 -17.22
CA ALA A 118 0.01 -14.12 -18.14
C ALA A 118 0.90 -15.36 -18.32
N PHE A 119 0.40 -16.54 -17.93
CA PHE A 119 1.04 -17.83 -18.19
C PHE A 119 0.33 -18.59 -19.32
N ASP A 120 0.86 -19.75 -19.70
CA ASP A 120 0.28 -20.60 -20.76
C ASP A 120 -1.18 -20.98 -20.52
N LEU A 121 -1.50 -21.35 -19.27
CA LEU A 121 -2.82 -21.90 -18.93
C LEU A 121 -3.79 -20.82 -18.42
N ALA A 122 -3.30 -19.87 -17.63
CA ALA A 122 -4.10 -18.81 -17.04
C ALA A 122 -3.24 -17.63 -16.56
N GLY A 123 -3.89 -16.49 -16.30
CA GLY A 123 -3.28 -15.34 -15.64
C GLY A 123 -3.31 -15.46 -14.12
N SER A 124 -2.36 -14.80 -13.46
CA SER A 124 -2.31 -14.64 -12.00
C SER A 124 -2.19 -13.17 -11.65
N LYS A 125 -2.92 -12.72 -10.63
CA LYS A 125 -3.15 -11.30 -10.33
C LYS A 125 -2.69 -10.95 -8.93
N ALA A 126 -2.12 -9.76 -8.76
CA ALA A 126 -1.81 -9.20 -7.45
C ALA A 126 -2.32 -7.75 -7.33
N ARG A 127 -2.66 -7.35 -6.11
CA ARG A 127 -3.28 -6.06 -5.79
C ARG A 127 -2.35 -5.14 -5.01
N PHE A 128 -2.55 -3.83 -5.18
CA PHE A 128 -1.94 -2.74 -4.43
C PHE A 128 -2.99 -1.68 -4.11
N ASP A 129 -3.25 -1.48 -2.82
CA ASP A 129 -4.15 -0.42 -2.36
C ASP A 129 -3.34 0.87 -2.18
N VAL A 130 -3.49 1.85 -3.07
CA VAL A 130 -2.74 3.11 -3.01
C VAL A 130 -3.64 4.22 -2.46
N LYS A 131 -3.14 4.93 -1.44
CA LYS A 131 -3.82 6.07 -0.82
C LYS A 131 -2.95 7.32 -0.92
N VAL A 132 -3.41 8.29 -1.71
CA VAL A 132 -2.71 9.57 -1.88
C VAL A 132 -3.24 10.58 -0.87
N LEU A 133 -2.37 11.07 0.00
CA LEU A 133 -2.72 12.03 1.05
C LEU A 133 -2.08 13.41 0.81
N SER A 134 -2.71 14.46 1.32
CA SER A 134 -2.06 15.76 1.44
C SER A 134 -1.18 15.80 2.69
N ILE A 135 -0.07 16.54 2.64
CA ILE A 135 0.79 16.84 3.81
C ILE A 135 0.00 17.59 4.90
N ALA A 136 -1.09 18.25 4.53
CA ALA A 136 -1.99 18.88 5.50
C ALA A 136 -2.63 17.85 6.45
N GLU A 137 -2.85 16.60 6.02
CA GLU A 137 -3.53 15.58 6.81
C GLU A 137 -2.76 15.19 8.08
N PRO A 138 -1.46 14.82 8.01
CA PRO A 138 -0.67 14.58 9.21
C PRO A 138 -0.36 15.85 10.01
N LEU A 139 -0.47 17.05 9.43
CA LEU A 139 -0.15 18.31 10.12
C LEU A 139 -1.24 18.76 11.11
N LYS A 140 -2.51 18.45 10.83
CA LYS A 140 -3.68 18.77 11.69
C LYS A 140 -3.46 18.42 13.19
N PRO A 141 -3.02 17.21 13.57
CA PRO A 141 -2.79 16.88 14.98
C PRO A 141 -1.64 17.70 15.60
N PHE A 142 -0.57 18.01 14.86
CA PHE A 142 0.50 18.84 15.40
C PHE A 142 0.02 20.26 15.71
N ILE A 143 -0.76 20.86 14.82
CA ILE A 143 -1.34 22.18 15.04
C ILE A 143 -2.22 22.19 16.29
N ALA A 144 -3.03 21.13 16.49
CA ALA A 144 -3.86 21.00 17.68
C ALA A 144 -3.03 20.96 18.97
N VAL A 145 -1.96 20.15 19.01
CA VAL A 145 -1.05 20.06 20.17
C VAL A 145 -0.35 21.39 20.44
N VAL A 146 0.14 22.07 19.41
CA VAL A 146 0.80 23.37 19.58
C VAL A 146 -0.16 24.42 20.13
N ALA A 147 -1.41 24.44 19.65
CA ALA A 147 -2.43 25.35 20.16
C ALA A 147 -2.75 25.08 21.64
N GLU A 148 -2.88 23.81 22.04
CA GLU A 148 -3.11 23.41 23.42
C GLU A 148 -1.97 23.85 24.36
N VAL A 149 -0.72 23.60 23.96
CA VAL A 149 0.45 24.04 24.72
C VAL A 149 0.51 25.56 24.84
N ALA A 150 0.23 26.30 23.76
CA ALA A 150 0.20 27.75 23.79
C ALA A 150 -0.86 28.31 24.75
N ILE A 151 -2.05 27.70 24.80
CA ILE A 151 -3.11 28.08 25.74
C ILE A 151 -2.67 27.82 27.19
N LEU A 152 -2.05 26.67 27.47
CA LEU A 152 -1.55 26.37 28.81
C LEU A 152 -0.46 27.36 29.24
N VAL A 153 0.53 27.63 28.39
CA VAL A 153 1.63 28.56 28.69
C VAL A 153 1.11 29.98 28.91
N THR A 154 0.20 30.46 28.05
CA THR A 154 -0.40 31.80 28.21
C THR A 154 -1.21 31.90 29.49
N THR A 155 -1.99 30.87 29.83
CA THR A 155 -2.77 30.82 31.07
C THR A 155 -1.84 30.86 32.30
N ILE A 156 -0.80 30.03 32.33
CA ILE A 156 0.18 30.02 33.44
C ILE A 156 0.88 31.37 33.58
N ALA A 157 1.37 31.96 32.48
CA ALA A 157 2.03 33.25 32.49
C ALA A 157 1.10 34.37 33.03
N LEU A 158 -0.18 34.35 32.64
CA LEU A 158 -1.18 35.28 33.19
C LEU A 158 -1.38 35.08 34.69
N TYR A 159 -1.46 33.84 35.16
CA TYR A 159 -1.56 33.53 36.59
C TYR A 159 -0.33 33.98 37.38
N GLU A 160 0.88 33.79 36.86
CA GLU A 160 2.12 34.24 37.50
C GLU A 160 2.17 35.76 37.61
N VAL A 161 1.83 36.48 36.54
CA VAL A 161 1.79 37.95 36.53
C VAL A 161 0.72 38.45 37.50
N TYR A 162 -0.46 37.83 37.53
CA TYR A 162 -1.52 38.17 38.46
C TYR A 162 -1.09 37.93 39.92
N SER A 163 -0.50 36.77 40.22
CA SER A 163 0.00 36.43 41.56
C SER A 163 1.09 37.41 42.03
N LYS A 164 2.05 37.75 41.17
CA LYS A 164 3.08 38.77 41.48
C LYS A 164 2.48 40.15 41.73
N ARG A 165 1.42 40.53 40.99
CA ARG A 165 0.69 41.79 41.23
C ARG A 165 -0.05 41.77 42.55
N LYS A 166 -0.71 40.66 42.90
CA LYS A 166 -1.39 40.49 44.20
C LYS A 166 -0.40 40.54 45.38
N ALA A 167 0.75 39.89 45.26
CA ALA A 167 1.80 39.94 46.28
C ALA A 167 2.32 41.38 46.52
N LYS A 168 2.63 42.12 45.45
CA LYS A 168 3.03 43.55 45.54
C LYS A 168 1.90 44.48 46.00
N GLY A 169 0.64 44.14 45.76
CA GLY A 169 -0.51 44.89 46.25
C GLY A 169 -0.73 44.70 47.74
N GLY A 170 -0.61 43.47 48.23
CA GLY A 170 -0.73 43.14 49.66
C GLY A 170 0.42 43.67 50.51
N GLU A 171 1.65 43.75 49.97
CA GLU A 171 2.81 44.32 50.66
C GLU A 171 2.65 45.85 50.88
N LYS A 172 2.05 46.56 49.92
CA LYS A 172 1.73 48.00 50.05
C LYS A 172 0.56 48.29 50.99
N GLU A 173 -0.36 47.35 51.14
CA GLU A 173 -1.49 47.46 52.07
C GLU A 173 -1.05 47.18 53.52
N PHE A 174 -0.09 46.27 53.71
CA PHE A 174 0.54 46.02 55.03
C PHE A 174 1.40 47.20 55.52
N ASP A 175 2.22 47.81 54.65
CA ASP A 175 3.03 49.00 55.00
C ASP A 175 2.16 50.22 55.39
N GLN A 176 0.96 50.35 54.82
CA GLN A 176 0.03 51.43 55.19
C GLN A 176 -0.66 51.22 56.54
N ILE A 177 -0.77 49.98 57.02
CA ILE A 177 -1.39 49.66 58.31
C ILE A 177 -0.38 49.77 59.46
N GLU A 178 0.92 49.56 59.20
CA GLU A 178 1.98 49.67 60.23
C GLU A 178 2.44 51.12 60.50
N GLN A 179 2.08 52.09 59.64
CA GLN A 179 2.36 53.52 59.85
C GLN A 179 1.22 54.33 60.50
N LEU A 180 0.17 53.68 61.00
CA LEU A 180 -0.93 54.29 61.75
C LEU A 180 -0.87 53.92 63.23
#